data_AF-A0A6S7IZR7-F1
#
_entry.id   AF-A0A6S7IZR7-F1
#
_cell.length_a   1.000
_cell.length_b   1.000
_cell.length_c   1.000
_cell.angle_alpha   90.00
_cell.angle_beta   90.00
_cell.angle_gamma   90.00
#
_symmetry.space_group_name_H-M   'P 1'
#
loop_
_entity.id
_entity.type
_entity.pdbx_description
1 polymer ?
#
loop_
_entity_poly.entity_id
_entity_poly.type
_entity_poly.pdbx_seq_one_letter_code
_entity_poly.pdbx_strand_id
1 'polypeptide(L)'
;MMRERYFLTLLLVACVSLLVITALRWRPCTGQSILIPVNNVANSRTKTEELLVAKLKELSDDLLETQRSVVSSAYSYTRLAKHLDKTFEMLKILNQEFPGQNDSTTTSKKDDTEIIKAEVCPEKFMGKRLDYGHPFFRKGFDPVPCKNFIPIEQLVTVLIMMPEELPKPAQTYLEVMQGVAKYFPKIRVILATEKEIPSSVKDSISKLDITFENDIIADAKPSVLWQRLVEKVSSRYVLLAPNLTHFDDDISLERMVRVLSYEPLVAFVGGAHRNLAGHWDIGCEQASYKNLTATYMGGYYRSFNECLVCDFLSGPIMTKTEMLKKLKIDTSLGEGVFRDLFWRLKKDMPEKITASCPDVMFNTNPREVEDIEYVLFANKHMIHRIVEASGRVRWYGCRHGLSYTTPELCKRGKGVGLSPAEMENLVDVIKFFLRACEDAGAFCELYSGTLIGAVKFNGILPWDIDGDVSFVSADFTVIEKLKEKVKNAGYSLDVGYGTKIDKGQVVSGYFKLYTTNWKVDVWGYVALTSQIDVANGRVRTKVLLAGQWVNVPHNPGMVVRNRYGAGTYKHQEHWRRHGRGSSWMFYDPGWFLKCPYPGHSSCLDQYPADGNMQFSDYCPT
;
A
#
# COMPACT_ATOMS: atom_id res chain seq x y z
N MET A 1 27.02 -16.99 38.98
CA MET A 1 26.06 -17.97 38.40
C MET A 1 24.60 -17.79 38.82
N MET A 2 24.15 -18.03 40.06
CA MET A 2 22.71 -17.84 40.40
C MET A 2 22.26 -16.37 40.38
N ARG A 3 23.12 -15.42 40.79
CA ARG A 3 22.81 -13.97 40.77
C ARG A 3 22.72 -13.36 39.36
N GLU A 4 23.52 -13.84 38.42
CA GLU A 4 23.49 -13.35 37.02
C GLU A 4 22.25 -13.85 36.27
N ARG A 5 21.75 -15.05 36.61
CA ARG A 5 20.53 -15.59 36.03
C ARG A 5 19.29 -14.83 36.52
N TYR A 6 19.22 -14.47 37.80
CA TYR A 6 18.14 -13.60 38.31
C TYR A 6 18.15 -12.21 37.69
N PHE A 7 19.33 -11.64 37.44
CA PHE A 7 19.46 -10.33 36.81
C PHE A 7 19.00 -10.36 35.34
N LEU A 8 19.35 -11.41 34.59
CA LEU A 8 18.87 -11.59 33.21
C LEU A 8 17.35 -11.77 33.15
N THR A 9 16.77 -12.56 34.06
CA THR A 9 15.32 -12.77 34.11
C THR A 9 14.58 -11.48 34.48
N LEU A 10 15.09 -10.70 35.43
CA LEU A 10 14.54 -9.37 35.77
C LEU A 10 14.65 -8.37 34.61
N LEU A 11 15.77 -8.40 33.87
CA LEU A 11 15.95 -7.55 32.68
C LEU A 11 14.97 -7.94 31.57
N LEU A 12 14.77 -9.24 31.35
CA LEU A 12 13.85 -9.76 30.34
C LEU A 12 12.40 -9.42 30.69
N VAL A 13 12.02 -9.61 31.96
CA VAL A 13 10.70 -9.24 32.47
C VAL A 13 10.49 -7.73 32.40
N ALA A 14 11.50 -6.90 32.68
CA ALA A 14 11.41 -5.46 32.55
C ALA A 14 11.26 -5.02 31.09
N CYS A 15 12.00 -5.61 30.14
CA CYS A 15 11.88 -5.32 28.71
C CYS A 15 10.52 -5.75 28.14
N VAL A 16 10.04 -6.94 28.51
CA VAL A 16 8.70 -7.43 28.12
C VAL A 16 7.60 -6.57 28.75
N SER A 17 7.75 -6.18 30.01
CA SER A 17 6.79 -5.29 30.69
C SER A 17 6.77 -3.89 30.08
N LEU A 18 7.93 -3.34 29.67
CA LEU A 18 7.99 -2.05 28.97
C LEU A 18 7.30 -2.13 27.60
N LEU A 19 7.48 -3.24 26.87
CA LEU A 19 6.80 -3.53 25.59
C LEU A 19 5.28 -3.69 25.76
N VAL A 20 4.83 -4.34 26.83
CA VAL A 20 3.40 -4.54 27.14
C VAL A 20 2.74 -3.23 27.61
N ILE A 21 3.40 -2.44 28.46
CA ILE A 21 2.88 -1.16 28.97
C ILE A 21 2.80 -0.09 27.87
N THR A 22 3.71 -0.14 26.89
CA THR A 22 3.66 0.75 25.71
C THR A 22 2.69 0.29 24.62
N ALA A 23 2.40 -1.01 24.53
CA ALA A 23 1.39 -1.55 23.62
C ALA A 23 -0.07 -1.35 24.08
N LEU A 24 -0.32 -1.22 25.39
CA LEU A 24 -1.69 -1.19 25.97
C LEU A 24 -2.24 0.22 26.29
N ARG A 25 -1.50 1.32 26.03
CA ARG A 25 -2.01 2.68 26.25
C ARG A 25 -2.01 3.52 24.97
N TRP A 26 -3.13 3.50 24.26
CA TRP A 26 -3.55 4.62 23.42
C TRP A 26 -4.57 5.47 24.20
N ARG A 27 -4.06 6.46 24.93
CA ARG A 27 -4.75 7.75 25.12
C ARG A 27 -3.80 8.83 24.64
N PRO A 28 -4.29 9.89 23.97
CA PRO A 28 -3.44 10.97 23.51
C PRO A 28 -2.95 11.74 24.74
N CYS A 29 -1.75 11.44 25.21
CA CYS A 29 -1.08 12.28 26.19
C CYS A 29 -0.34 13.40 25.44
N THR A 30 -0.90 14.59 25.58
CA THR A 30 -0.20 15.87 25.49
C THR A 30 1.20 15.77 26.08
N GLY A 31 2.17 16.39 25.39
CA GLY A 31 3.57 16.38 25.78
C GLY A 31 3.77 16.89 27.21
N GLN A 32 4.05 15.97 28.12
CA GLN A 32 4.91 16.22 29.26
C GLN A 32 5.92 15.08 29.30
N SER A 33 7.16 15.45 29.00
CA SER A 33 8.35 14.64 29.21
C SER A 33 8.36 14.11 30.64
N ILE A 34 8.26 12.79 30.81
CA ILE A 34 8.61 12.13 32.07
C ILE A 34 10.13 12.21 32.18
N LEU A 35 10.62 13.32 32.71
CA LEU A 35 11.97 13.40 33.26
C LEU A 35 11.98 12.52 34.52
N ILE A 36 12.67 11.39 34.45
CA ILE A 36 13.05 10.65 35.66
C ILE A 36 14.01 11.57 36.43
N PRO A 37 13.69 12.00 37.66
CA PRO A 37 14.61 12.80 38.44
C PRO A 37 15.76 11.88 38.88
N VAL A 38 16.91 12.05 38.23
CA VAL A 38 18.17 11.51 38.74
C VAL A 38 18.54 12.37 39.93
N ASN A 39 18.15 11.93 41.13
CA ASN A 39 18.61 12.56 42.36
C ASN A 39 20.14 12.56 42.38
N ASN A 40 20.69 13.73 42.75
CA ASN A 40 22.11 14.01 42.91
C ASN A 40 22.79 12.93 43.76
N VAL A 41 23.48 12.01 43.10
CA VAL A 41 24.61 11.28 43.68
C VAL A 41 25.84 11.75 42.92
N ALA A 42 26.57 12.67 43.54
CA ALA A 42 27.92 13.01 43.12
C ALA A 42 28.79 11.76 43.31
N ASN A 43 29.19 11.13 42.20
CA ASN A 43 30.50 10.48 42.08
C ASN A 43 30.77 10.05 40.63
N SER A 44 31.84 10.62 40.07
CA SER A 44 32.73 10.04 39.06
C SER A 44 32.12 8.93 38.19
N ARG A 45 31.38 9.30 37.14
CA ARG A 45 31.04 8.33 36.09
C ARG A 45 32.27 8.01 35.27
N THR A 46 32.56 6.73 35.10
CA THR A 46 33.66 6.26 34.25
C THR A 46 33.28 6.41 32.78
N LYS A 47 34.27 6.59 31.89
CA LYS A 47 34.08 6.69 30.42
C LYS A 47 33.25 5.52 29.84
N THR A 48 33.27 4.38 30.51
CA THR A 48 32.48 3.18 30.19
C THR A 48 30.99 3.36 30.49
N GLU A 49 30.63 4.07 31.56
CA GLU A 49 29.22 4.35 31.92
C GLU A 49 28.60 5.40 31.00
N GLU A 50 29.36 6.39 30.55
CA GLU A 50 28.91 7.35 29.53
C GLU A 50 28.66 6.66 28.18
N LEU A 51 29.53 5.73 27.79
CA LEU A 51 29.37 4.91 26.59
C LEU A 51 28.15 3.99 26.69
N LEU A 52 27.91 3.40 27.87
CA LEU A 52 26.73 2.55 28.13
C LEU A 52 25.44 3.37 28.04
N VAL A 53 25.41 4.59 28.61
CA VAL A 53 24.26 5.50 28.51
C VAL A 53 24.00 5.92 27.06
N ALA A 54 25.04 6.18 26.27
CA ALA A 54 24.90 6.47 24.85
C ALA A 54 24.33 5.27 24.06
N LYS A 55 24.84 4.06 24.34
CA LYS A 55 24.34 2.82 23.72
C LYS A 55 22.91 2.45 24.13
N LEU A 56 22.51 2.77 25.36
CA LEU A 56 21.14 2.60 25.83
C LEU A 56 20.16 3.60 25.19
N LYS A 57 20.61 4.83 24.90
CA LYS A 57 19.82 5.79 24.11
C LYS A 57 19.65 5.33 22.66
N GLU A 58 20.75 4.88 22.03
CA GLU A 58 20.72 4.31 20.67
C GLU A 58 19.76 3.11 20.60
N LEU A 59 19.84 2.19 21.56
CA LEU A 59 18.91 1.05 21.65
C LEU A 59 17.46 1.50 21.88
N SER A 60 17.22 2.54 22.69
CA SER A 60 15.88 3.08 22.92
C SER A 60 15.32 3.72 21.65
N ASP A 61 16.13 4.44 20.90
CA ASP A 61 15.75 5.07 19.63
C ASP A 61 15.49 3.99 18.56
N ASP A 62 16.34 2.96 18.48
CA ASP A 62 16.16 1.78 17.62
C ASP A 62 14.87 1.01 17.96
N LEU A 63 14.55 0.85 19.24
CA LEU A 63 13.31 0.20 19.69
C LEU A 63 12.07 1.05 19.40
N LEU A 64 12.17 2.38 19.49
CA LEU A 64 11.11 3.32 19.08
C LEU A 64 10.90 3.33 17.57
N GLU A 65 11.97 3.24 16.79
CA GLU A 65 11.91 3.13 15.33
C GLU A 65 11.37 1.76 14.89
N THR A 66 11.79 0.70 15.58
CA THR A 66 11.20 -0.65 15.44
C THR A 66 9.71 -0.63 15.81
N GLN A 67 9.31 0.04 16.89
CA GLN A 67 7.90 0.21 17.26
C GLN A 67 7.11 0.95 16.18
N ARG A 68 7.64 2.06 15.63
CA ARG A 68 6.99 2.81 14.52
C ARG A 68 6.87 1.96 13.25
N SER A 69 7.88 1.14 12.97
CA SER A 69 7.86 0.15 11.89
C SER A 69 6.85 -0.98 12.14
N VAL A 70 6.71 -1.41 13.40
CA VAL A 70 5.77 -2.47 13.81
C VAL A 70 4.32 -2.00 13.83
N VAL A 71 4.05 -0.74 14.19
CA VAL A 71 2.70 -0.15 14.25
C VAL A 71 2.14 0.17 12.85
N SER A 72 3.00 0.35 11.85
CA SER A 72 2.59 0.58 10.46
C SER A 72 2.38 -0.70 9.65
N SER A 73 2.72 -1.87 10.20
CA SER A 73 2.54 -3.18 9.59
C SER A 73 1.65 -4.07 10.47
N ALA A 74 0.42 -4.34 10.03
CA ALA A 74 -0.47 -5.31 10.69
C ALA A 74 0.19 -6.69 10.84
N TYR A 75 1.14 -7.02 9.94
CA TYR A 75 1.98 -8.21 10.02
C TYR A 75 2.92 -8.19 11.22
N SER A 76 3.64 -7.10 11.44
CA SER A 76 4.55 -6.95 12.58
C SER A 76 3.81 -6.91 13.92
N TYR A 77 2.63 -6.27 13.98
CA TYR A 77 1.76 -6.29 15.16
C TYR A 77 1.24 -7.71 15.47
N THR A 78 0.74 -8.44 14.46
CA THR A 78 0.25 -9.81 14.63
C THR A 78 1.36 -10.78 14.99
N ARG A 79 2.57 -10.61 14.42
CA ARG A 79 3.75 -11.43 14.73
C ARG A 79 4.26 -11.15 16.14
N LEU A 80 4.27 -9.89 16.57
CA LEU A 80 4.57 -9.50 17.94
C LEU A 80 3.53 -10.07 18.92
N ALA A 81 2.23 -9.99 18.60
CA ALA A 81 1.17 -10.60 19.40
C ALA A 81 1.32 -12.13 19.50
N LYS A 82 1.57 -12.84 18.39
CA LYS A 82 1.85 -14.28 18.39
C LYS A 82 3.13 -14.64 19.17
N HIS A 83 4.16 -13.80 19.09
CA HIS A 83 5.38 -14.00 19.87
C HIS A 83 5.13 -13.75 21.36
N LEU A 84 4.32 -12.76 21.72
CA LEU A 84 3.85 -12.52 23.08
C LEU A 84 3.04 -13.72 23.60
N ASP A 85 2.09 -14.23 22.83
CA ASP A 85 1.28 -15.40 23.19
C ASP A 85 2.14 -16.65 23.38
N LYS A 86 3.07 -16.92 22.46
CA LYS A 86 4.02 -18.03 22.61
C LYS A 86 4.95 -17.84 23.81
N THR A 87 5.36 -16.61 24.09
CA THR A 87 6.15 -16.30 25.29
C THR A 87 5.34 -16.54 26.55
N PHE A 88 4.05 -16.16 26.58
CA PHE A 88 3.14 -16.46 27.68
C PHE A 88 2.88 -17.96 27.85
N GLU A 89 2.74 -18.72 26.77
CA GLU A 89 2.63 -20.18 26.83
C GLU A 89 3.92 -20.82 27.36
N MET A 90 5.09 -20.38 26.90
CA MET A 90 6.38 -20.84 27.41
C MET A 90 6.55 -20.48 28.90
N LEU A 91 6.16 -19.29 29.32
CA LEU A 91 6.18 -18.88 30.73
C LEU A 91 5.21 -19.71 31.58
N LYS A 92 4.05 -20.10 31.03
CA LYS A 92 3.08 -20.97 31.70
C LYS A 92 3.61 -22.40 31.87
N ILE A 93 4.32 -22.92 30.87
CA ILE A 93 5.02 -24.22 30.93
C ILE A 93 6.15 -24.15 31.97
N LEU A 94 6.97 -23.09 31.94
CA LEU A 94 8.04 -22.88 32.92
C LEU A 94 7.51 -22.71 34.36
N ASN A 95 6.34 -22.10 34.55
CA ASN A 95 5.68 -22.02 35.86
C ASN A 95 5.07 -23.36 36.32
N GLN A 96 4.78 -24.28 35.41
CA GLN A 96 4.33 -25.63 35.74
C GLN A 96 5.50 -26.56 36.12
N GLU A 97 6.73 -26.25 35.70
CA GLU A 97 7.95 -26.99 36.08
C GLU A 97 8.56 -26.58 37.43
N PHE A 98 8.03 -25.54 38.10
CA PHE A 98 8.41 -25.16 39.46
C PHE A 98 7.22 -25.23 40.42
N PRO A 99 6.90 -26.42 40.98
CA PRO A 99 5.87 -26.52 42.02
C PRO A 99 6.42 -25.93 43.32
N GLY A 100 6.01 -24.70 43.63
CA GLY A 100 6.25 -24.02 44.89
C GLY A 100 4.95 -23.50 45.50
N GLN A 101 4.30 -24.39 46.25
CA GLN A 101 3.31 -24.16 47.32
C GLN A 101 1.94 -23.50 47.00
N ASN A 102 0.91 -24.35 47.17
CA ASN A 102 -0.40 -24.10 47.77
C ASN A 102 -1.27 -22.97 47.17
N ASP A 103 -2.33 -23.34 46.45
CA ASP A 103 -3.61 -23.52 47.16
C ASP A 103 -4.62 -24.37 46.37
N SER A 104 -5.25 -25.26 47.13
CA SER A 104 -6.28 -26.19 46.68
C SER A 104 -7.64 -25.52 46.81
N THR A 105 -8.30 -25.21 45.70
CA THR A 105 -9.78 -25.24 45.64
C THR A 105 -10.24 -25.39 44.19
N THR A 106 -10.40 -26.63 43.75
CA THR A 106 -11.21 -26.97 42.58
C THR A 106 -12.65 -27.17 43.03
N THR A 107 -13.44 -26.10 42.99
CA THR A 107 -14.91 -26.22 42.97
C THR A 107 -15.34 -26.38 41.53
N SER A 108 -15.80 -27.60 41.21
CA SER A 108 -16.47 -27.94 39.96
C SER A 108 -17.72 -27.09 39.77
N LYS A 109 -17.66 -26.09 38.88
CA LYS A 109 -18.86 -25.59 38.23
C LYS A 109 -19.08 -26.40 36.95
N LYS A 110 -20.15 -27.20 36.97
CA LYS A 110 -20.81 -27.68 35.75
C LYS A 110 -21.33 -26.42 35.05
N ASP A 111 -20.68 -26.01 33.96
CA ASP A 111 -21.32 -25.14 32.99
C ASP A 111 -22.22 -26.03 32.11
N ASP A 112 -23.51 -25.77 32.19
CA ASP A 112 -24.48 -26.21 31.20
C ASP A 112 -24.08 -25.56 29.86
N THR A 113 -23.33 -26.30 29.04
CA THR A 113 -23.05 -25.90 27.67
C THR A 113 -24.35 -25.94 26.87
N GLU A 114 -24.96 -24.76 26.74
CA GLU A 114 -25.86 -24.45 25.65
C GLU A 114 -25.17 -24.90 24.35
N ILE A 115 -25.74 -25.90 23.67
CA ILE A 115 -25.15 -26.47 22.45
C ILE A 115 -25.20 -25.39 21.37
N ILE A 116 -24.12 -24.62 21.23
CA ILE A 116 -23.96 -23.64 20.16
C ILE A 116 -24.07 -24.40 18.84
N LYS A 117 -25.15 -24.19 18.09
CA LYS A 117 -25.31 -24.77 16.75
C LYS A 117 -24.17 -24.26 15.88
N ALA A 118 -23.35 -25.17 15.34
CA ALA A 118 -22.38 -24.82 14.32
C ALA A 118 -23.14 -24.33 13.08
N GLU A 119 -22.69 -23.25 12.46
CA GLU A 119 -23.42 -22.69 11.30
C GLU A 119 -23.30 -23.58 10.08
N VAL A 120 -22.09 -24.11 9.84
CA VAL A 120 -21.79 -25.09 8.80
C VAL A 120 -20.99 -26.23 9.40
N CYS A 121 -21.13 -27.43 8.84
CA CYS A 121 -20.34 -28.57 9.27
C CYS A 121 -18.84 -28.33 9.03
N PRO A 122 -17.97 -28.79 9.95
CA PRO A 122 -16.54 -28.74 9.75
C PRO A 122 -16.15 -29.67 8.60
N GLU A 123 -15.01 -29.40 7.98
CA GLU A 123 -14.40 -30.28 6.98
C GLU A 123 -13.08 -30.82 7.49
N LYS A 124 -12.61 -31.91 6.87
CA LYS A 124 -11.27 -32.44 7.14
C LYS A 124 -10.62 -32.92 5.86
N PHE A 125 -9.29 -32.85 5.81
CA PHE A 125 -8.52 -33.48 4.76
C PHE A 125 -8.62 -35.00 4.90
N MET A 126 -9.12 -35.66 3.86
CA MET A 126 -9.38 -37.10 3.79
C MET A 126 -8.24 -37.88 3.12
N GLY A 127 -7.26 -37.18 2.55
CA GLY A 127 -6.12 -37.77 1.86
C GLY A 127 -5.22 -38.57 2.79
N LYS A 128 -5.50 -39.87 2.92
CA LYS A 128 -4.61 -40.84 3.60
C LYS A 128 -3.48 -41.33 2.69
N ARG A 129 -3.59 -41.09 1.38
CA ARG A 129 -2.63 -41.42 0.34
C ARG A 129 -2.52 -40.24 -0.62
N LEU A 130 -1.35 -40.11 -1.28
CA LEU A 130 -1.07 -39.02 -2.22
C LEU A 130 -1.98 -39.03 -3.46
N ASP A 131 -2.56 -40.18 -3.81
CA ASP A 131 -3.46 -40.36 -4.96
C ASP A 131 -4.94 -40.12 -4.62
N TYR A 132 -5.28 -39.75 -3.38
CA TYR A 132 -6.66 -39.45 -3.01
C TYR A 132 -7.19 -38.23 -3.79
N GLY A 133 -8.19 -38.45 -4.64
CA GLY A 133 -8.77 -37.42 -5.51
C GLY A 133 -8.25 -37.44 -6.94
N HIS A 134 -7.19 -38.20 -7.26
CA HIS A 134 -6.69 -38.37 -8.63
C HIS A 134 -7.79 -38.88 -9.59
N PRO A 135 -7.83 -38.46 -10.88
CA PRO A 135 -6.86 -37.60 -11.57
C PRO A 135 -7.09 -36.09 -11.45
N PHE A 136 -8.27 -35.66 -11.00
CA PHE A 136 -8.67 -34.26 -11.07
C PHE A 136 -8.56 -33.50 -9.74
N PHE A 137 -8.38 -34.22 -8.63
CA PHE A 137 -8.30 -33.68 -7.27
C PHE A 137 -9.52 -32.84 -6.84
N ARG A 138 -10.69 -33.16 -7.41
CA ARG A 138 -12.02 -32.66 -6.98
C ARG A 138 -12.47 -33.21 -5.62
N LYS A 139 -11.70 -34.13 -5.03
CA LYS A 139 -11.91 -34.71 -3.69
C LYS A 139 -10.63 -34.54 -2.90
N GLY A 140 -10.75 -34.20 -1.61
CA GLY A 140 -9.62 -33.98 -0.74
C GLY A 140 -10.07 -33.54 0.64
N PHE A 141 -10.78 -32.41 0.70
CA PHE A 141 -11.49 -31.98 1.88
C PHE A 141 -12.96 -32.40 1.77
N ASP A 142 -13.46 -33.10 2.79
CA ASP A 142 -14.86 -33.52 2.84
C ASP A 142 -15.51 -33.04 4.16
N PRO A 143 -16.79 -32.61 4.13
CA PRO A 143 -17.55 -32.30 5.33
C PRO A 143 -17.63 -33.51 6.28
N VAL A 144 -17.43 -33.25 7.57
CA VAL A 144 -17.66 -34.24 8.63
C VAL A 144 -19.15 -34.18 9.01
N PRO A 145 -19.87 -35.33 9.01
CA PRO A 145 -21.28 -35.35 9.39
C PRO A 145 -21.51 -34.68 10.75
N CYS A 146 -22.35 -33.64 10.77
CA CYS A 146 -22.70 -32.91 11.98
C CYS A 146 -24.23 -32.83 12.12
N LYS A 147 -24.73 -33.06 13.34
CA LYS A 147 -26.19 -33.18 13.60
C LYS A 147 -26.91 -31.84 13.71
N ASN A 148 -26.18 -30.76 13.99
CA ASN A 148 -26.71 -29.44 14.29
C ASN A 148 -26.03 -28.41 13.38
N PHE A 149 -26.57 -28.20 12.18
CA PHE A 149 -26.17 -27.09 11.31
C PHE A 149 -27.37 -26.26 10.85
N ILE A 150 -27.12 -25.02 10.44
CA ILE A 150 -28.13 -24.14 9.88
C ILE A 150 -28.06 -24.26 8.35
N PRO A 151 -29.17 -24.53 7.65
CA PRO A 151 -29.17 -24.61 6.19
C PRO A 151 -28.62 -23.34 5.53
N ILE A 152 -27.84 -23.49 4.46
CA ILE A 152 -27.10 -22.38 3.85
C ILE A 152 -28.03 -21.28 3.31
N GLU A 153 -29.22 -21.66 2.86
CA GLU A 153 -30.27 -20.75 2.38
C GLU A 153 -30.83 -19.82 3.47
N GLN A 154 -30.66 -20.17 4.75
CA GLN A 154 -31.01 -19.30 5.89
C GLN A 154 -29.85 -18.39 6.31
N LEU A 155 -28.63 -18.71 5.89
CA LEU A 155 -27.42 -18.01 6.28
C LEU A 155 -26.99 -16.97 5.26
N VAL A 156 -27.16 -17.22 3.97
CA VAL A 156 -26.55 -16.43 2.89
C VAL A 156 -27.60 -15.82 1.96
N THR A 157 -27.45 -14.54 1.66
CA THR A 157 -28.06 -13.92 0.46
C THR A 157 -26.97 -13.63 -0.57
N VAL A 158 -27.23 -13.98 -1.83
CA VAL A 158 -26.31 -13.73 -2.94
C VAL A 158 -26.76 -12.50 -3.71
N LEU A 159 -25.90 -11.47 -3.77
CA LEU A 159 -26.10 -10.26 -4.56
C LEU A 159 -25.22 -10.33 -5.81
N ILE A 160 -25.83 -10.54 -6.97
CA ILE A 160 -25.13 -10.69 -8.25
C ILE A 160 -25.31 -9.40 -9.05
N MET A 161 -24.22 -8.83 -9.53
CA MET A 161 -24.24 -7.71 -10.47
C MET A 161 -23.78 -8.19 -11.84
N MET A 162 -24.72 -8.23 -12.78
CA MET A 162 -24.50 -8.55 -14.18
C MET A 162 -25.25 -7.50 -15.01
N PRO A 163 -24.60 -6.36 -15.33
CA PRO A 163 -25.27 -5.25 -16.01
C PRO A 163 -25.91 -5.69 -17.34
N GLU A 164 -25.19 -6.50 -18.10
CA GLU A 164 -25.62 -7.05 -19.39
C GLU A 164 -25.17 -8.52 -19.54
N GLU A 165 -25.80 -9.25 -20.46
CA GLU A 165 -25.34 -10.57 -20.88
C GLU A 165 -24.15 -10.41 -21.83
N LEU A 166 -23.04 -11.07 -21.50
CA LEU A 166 -21.88 -11.11 -22.37
C LEU A 166 -22.05 -12.23 -23.43
N PRO A 167 -21.42 -12.10 -24.60
CA PRO A 167 -21.36 -13.18 -25.57
C PRO A 167 -20.77 -14.47 -24.98
N LYS A 168 -21.09 -15.61 -25.59
CA LYS A 168 -20.44 -16.88 -25.27
C LYS A 168 -18.91 -16.70 -25.30
N PRO A 169 -18.18 -17.28 -24.33
CA PRO A 169 -18.60 -18.42 -23.51
C PRO A 169 -19.37 -18.08 -22.22
N ALA A 170 -19.63 -16.80 -21.90
CA ALA A 170 -20.37 -16.44 -20.68
C ALA A 170 -21.79 -17.06 -20.62
N GLN A 171 -22.28 -17.31 -19.40
CA GLN A 171 -23.64 -17.77 -19.18
C GLN A 171 -24.65 -16.60 -19.30
N THR A 172 -25.82 -16.89 -19.84
CA THR A 172 -27.00 -16.01 -19.79
C THR A 172 -27.51 -15.85 -18.36
N TYR A 173 -28.39 -14.87 -18.10
CA TYR A 173 -29.02 -14.72 -16.78
C TYR A 173 -29.71 -16.01 -16.32
N LEU A 174 -30.41 -16.69 -17.24
CA LEU A 174 -31.08 -17.96 -16.93
C LEU A 174 -30.08 -19.07 -16.61
N GLU A 175 -29.00 -19.22 -17.38
CA GLU A 175 -27.98 -20.24 -17.16
C GLU A 175 -27.26 -20.03 -15.81
N VAL A 176 -26.96 -18.78 -15.43
CA VAL A 176 -26.40 -18.44 -14.11
C VAL A 176 -27.38 -18.82 -13.00
N MET A 177 -28.67 -18.44 -13.11
CA MET A 177 -29.67 -18.79 -12.09
C MET A 177 -29.93 -20.30 -12.00
N GLN A 178 -29.86 -21.03 -13.12
CA GLN A 178 -29.91 -22.49 -13.13
C GLN A 178 -28.73 -23.10 -12.37
N GLY A 179 -27.52 -22.54 -12.54
CA GLY A 179 -26.35 -22.89 -11.73
C GLY A 179 -26.61 -22.68 -10.25
N VAL A 180 -27.10 -21.49 -9.86
CA VAL A 180 -27.43 -21.19 -8.45
C VAL A 180 -28.44 -22.20 -7.89
N ALA A 181 -29.54 -22.43 -8.59
CA ALA A 181 -30.60 -23.34 -8.16
C ALA A 181 -30.12 -24.80 -8.04
N LYS A 182 -29.18 -25.22 -8.90
CA LYS A 182 -28.60 -26.57 -8.89
C LYS A 182 -27.73 -26.80 -7.66
N TYR A 183 -26.88 -25.84 -7.29
CA TYR A 183 -25.89 -26.02 -6.23
C TYR A 183 -26.38 -25.53 -4.86
N PHE A 184 -27.25 -24.51 -4.82
CA PHE A 184 -27.77 -23.89 -3.61
C PHE A 184 -29.30 -23.72 -3.71
N PRO A 185 -30.08 -24.81 -3.67
CA PRO A 185 -31.53 -24.72 -3.71
C PRO A 185 -32.07 -23.86 -2.57
N LYS A 186 -33.18 -23.16 -2.83
CA LYS A 186 -33.91 -22.22 -1.96
C LYS A 186 -33.16 -20.96 -1.56
N ILE A 187 -31.91 -20.79 -2.00
CA ILE A 187 -31.13 -19.61 -1.64
C ILE A 187 -31.78 -18.33 -2.18
N ARG A 188 -31.62 -17.24 -1.41
CA ARG A 188 -32.06 -15.92 -1.87
C ARG A 188 -31.02 -15.29 -2.77
N VAL A 189 -31.44 -14.87 -3.95
CA VAL A 189 -30.61 -14.21 -4.96
C VAL A 189 -31.26 -12.89 -5.36
N ILE A 190 -30.47 -11.82 -5.36
CA ILE A 190 -30.86 -10.54 -5.95
C ILE A 190 -29.92 -10.28 -7.12
N LEU A 191 -30.47 -10.24 -8.33
CA LEU A 191 -29.73 -9.99 -9.57
C LEU A 191 -29.93 -8.53 -10.00
N ALA A 192 -28.84 -7.76 -10.00
CA ALA A 192 -28.79 -6.39 -10.48
C ALA A 192 -28.39 -6.35 -11.97
N THR A 193 -29.27 -5.79 -12.81
CA THR A 193 -29.12 -5.68 -14.27
C THR A 193 -29.34 -4.23 -14.73
N GLU A 194 -28.74 -3.83 -15.86
CA GLU A 194 -28.93 -2.48 -16.42
C GLU A 194 -30.38 -2.23 -16.84
N LYS A 195 -31.05 -3.28 -17.35
CA LYS A 195 -32.44 -3.26 -17.80
C LYS A 195 -33.21 -4.41 -17.19
N GLU A 196 -34.54 -4.29 -17.13
CA GLU A 196 -35.38 -5.39 -16.65
C GLU A 196 -35.21 -6.62 -17.54
N ILE A 197 -35.07 -7.78 -16.90
CA ILE A 197 -34.91 -9.03 -17.63
C ILE A 197 -36.18 -9.33 -18.44
N PRO A 198 -36.06 -9.96 -19.63
CA PRO A 198 -37.24 -10.31 -20.43
C PRO A 198 -38.23 -11.17 -19.64
N SER A 199 -39.53 -10.92 -19.79
CA SER A 199 -40.57 -11.66 -19.04
C SER A 199 -40.47 -13.17 -19.22
N SER A 200 -40.12 -13.66 -20.42
CA SER A 200 -39.91 -15.08 -20.69
C SER A 200 -38.75 -15.69 -19.87
N VAL A 201 -37.70 -14.91 -19.63
CA VAL A 201 -36.57 -15.31 -18.77
C VAL A 201 -36.99 -15.29 -17.32
N LYS A 202 -37.70 -14.24 -16.87
CA LYS A 202 -38.26 -14.12 -15.51
C LYS A 202 -39.19 -15.29 -15.17
N ASP A 203 -40.07 -15.69 -16.09
CA ASP A 203 -40.98 -16.83 -15.96
C ASP A 203 -40.25 -18.18 -15.94
N SER A 204 -39.07 -18.25 -16.55
CA SER A 204 -38.23 -19.45 -16.50
C SER A 204 -37.47 -19.54 -15.18
N ILE A 205 -36.98 -18.41 -14.67
CA ILE A 205 -36.30 -18.31 -13.37
C ILE A 205 -37.27 -18.59 -12.22
N SER A 206 -38.52 -18.14 -12.30
CA SER A 206 -39.54 -18.35 -11.24
C SER A 206 -39.91 -19.82 -11.00
N LYS A 207 -39.56 -20.71 -11.94
CA LYS A 207 -39.74 -22.18 -11.82
C LYS A 207 -38.55 -22.87 -11.15
N LEU A 208 -37.45 -22.16 -10.94
CA LEU A 208 -36.26 -22.68 -10.28
C LEU A 208 -36.48 -22.70 -8.76
N ASP A 209 -35.83 -23.64 -8.06
CA ASP A 209 -35.88 -23.72 -6.60
C ASP A 209 -34.94 -22.67 -5.98
N ILE A 210 -35.24 -21.38 -6.13
CA ILE A 210 -34.54 -20.24 -5.52
C ILE A 210 -35.51 -19.12 -5.18
N THR A 211 -35.15 -18.25 -4.23
CA THR A 211 -35.89 -17.00 -3.98
C THR A 211 -35.25 -15.89 -4.81
N PHE A 212 -35.88 -15.54 -5.93
CA PHE A 212 -35.30 -14.62 -6.92
C PHE A 212 -35.93 -13.22 -6.89
N GLU A 213 -35.08 -12.20 -7.01
CA GLU A 213 -35.44 -10.80 -7.19
C GLU A 213 -34.56 -10.18 -8.30
N ASN A 214 -35.15 -9.44 -9.25
CA ASN A 214 -34.41 -8.63 -10.22
C ASN A 214 -34.47 -7.15 -9.79
N ASP A 215 -33.30 -6.53 -9.71
CA ASP A 215 -33.12 -5.12 -9.35
C ASP A 215 -32.45 -4.37 -10.51
N ILE A 216 -32.86 -3.12 -10.76
CA ILE A 216 -32.40 -2.35 -11.93
C ILE A 216 -31.34 -1.33 -11.52
N ILE A 217 -30.23 -1.31 -12.26
CA ILE A 217 -29.18 -0.30 -12.14
C ILE A 217 -29.70 1.02 -12.73
N ALA A 218 -30.49 1.75 -11.96
CA ALA A 218 -31.14 2.99 -12.38
C ALA A 218 -30.15 4.17 -12.38
N ASP A 219 -29.32 4.32 -13.42
CA ASP A 219 -28.27 5.36 -13.60
C ASP A 219 -27.49 5.71 -12.31
N ALA A 220 -27.44 4.75 -11.39
CA ALA A 220 -26.97 4.96 -10.04
C ALA A 220 -25.49 4.66 -10.02
N LYS A 221 -24.73 5.50 -9.32
CA LYS A 221 -23.34 5.18 -9.01
C LYS A 221 -23.27 3.78 -8.39
N PRO A 222 -22.25 2.96 -8.71
CA PRO A 222 -22.10 1.61 -8.17
C PRO A 222 -22.26 1.53 -6.65
N SER A 223 -21.77 2.53 -5.91
CA SER A 223 -21.92 2.61 -4.46
C SER A 223 -23.37 2.74 -3.97
N VAL A 224 -24.20 3.55 -4.63
CA VAL A 224 -25.62 3.73 -4.30
C VAL A 224 -26.36 2.42 -4.53
N LEU A 225 -26.06 1.76 -5.65
CA LEU A 225 -26.62 0.46 -5.97
C LEU A 225 -26.25 -0.58 -4.91
N TRP A 226 -24.96 -0.75 -4.60
CA TRP A 226 -24.53 -1.72 -3.59
C TRP A 226 -25.13 -1.43 -2.21
N GLN A 227 -25.21 -0.16 -1.79
CA GLN A 227 -25.84 0.22 -0.53
C GLN A 227 -27.32 -0.20 -0.50
N ARG A 228 -28.07 0.10 -1.57
CA ARG A 228 -29.48 -0.30 -1.72
C ARG A 228 -29.65 -1.81 -1.68
N LEU A 229 -28.81 -2.57 -2.38
CA LEU A 229 -28.88 -4.03 -2.39
C LEU A 229 -28.60 -4.63 -1.00
N VAL A 230 -27.62 -4.09 -0.29
CA VAL A 230 -27.26 -4.52 1.07
C VAL A 230 -28.37 -4.25 2.08
N GLU A 231 -29.12 -3.16 1.91
CA GLU A 231 -30.29 -2.84 2.77
C GLU A 231 -31.42 -3.88 2.66
N LYS A 232 -31.53 -4.58 1.51
CA LYS A 232 -32.48 -5.67 1.31
C LYS A 232 -32.09 -6.99 1.99
N VAL A 233 -30.86 -7.07 2.52
CA VAL A 233 -30.31 -8.29 3.12
C VAL A 233 -30.67 -8.41 4.60
N SER A 234 -31.37 -9.49 4.93
CA SER A 234 -31.72 -9.90 6.30
C SER A 234 -30.96 -11.14 6.79
N SER A 235 -30.31 -11.87 5.89
CA SER A 235 -29.52 -13.05 6.22
C SER A 235 -28.22 -12.66 6.94
N ARG A 236 -27.62 -13.63 7.65
CA ARG A 236 -26.42 -13.40 8.47
C ARG A 236 -25.19 -13.04 7.65
N TYR A 237 -25.09 -13.60 6.45
CA TYR A 237 -23.99 -13.39 5.50
C TYR A 237 -24.51 -12.90 4.16
N VAL A 238 -23.69 -12.08 3.51
CA VAL A 238 -23.96 -11.58 2.17
C VAL A 238 -22.75 -11.87 1.28
N LEU A 239 -23.00 -12.43 0.10
CA LEU A 239 -22.03 -12.52 -0.99
C LEU A 239 -22.28 -11.37 -1.97
N LEU A 240 -21.28 -10.53 -2.17
CA LEU A 240 -21.26 -9.49 -3.20
C LEU A 240 -20.48 -10.02 -4.40
N ALA A 241 -21.16 -10.28 -5.50
CA ALA A 241 -20.58 -10.89 -6.71
C ALA A 241 -20.67 -9.93 -7.92
N PRO A 242 -19.73 -8.97 -8.06
CA PRO A 242 -19.64 -8.16 -9.26
C PRO A 242 -19.16 -8.96 -10.47
N ASN A 243 -19.74 -8.68 -11.63
CA ASN A 243 -19.28 -9.13 -12.95
C ASN A 243 -19.15 -10.66 -13.07
N LEU A 244 -20.07 -11.39 -12.45
CA LEU A 244 -20.10 -12.85 -12.54
C LEU A 244 -20.46 -13.28 -13.98
N THR A 245 -19.79 -14.31 -14.49
CA THR A 245 -20.04 -14.85 -15.83
C THR A 245 -20.54 -16.28 -15.83
N HIS A 246 -20.23 -17.05 -14.77
CA HIS A 246 -20.73 -18.41 -14.59
C HIS A 246 -20.99 -18.66 -13.11
N PHE A 247 -21.94 -19.54 -12.82
CA PHE A 247 -22.15 -20.09 -11.48
C PHE A 247 -22.11 -21.62 -11.54
N ASP A 248 -21.05 -22.22 -11.01
CA ASP A 248 -20.77 -23.65 -11.08
C ASP A 248 -20.33 -24.24 -9.73
N ASP A 249 -19.82 -25.48 -9.74
CA ASP A 249 -19.39 -26.21 -8.55
C ASP A 249 -18.01 -25.79 -8.02
N ASP A 250 -17.34 -24.80 -8.64
CA ASP A 250 -16.13 -24.18 -8.09
C ASP A 250 -16.45 -23.17 -6.98
N ILE A 251 -17.72 -22.74 -6.86
CA ILE A 251 -18.20 -21.85 -5.81
C ILE A 251 -18.65 -22.69 -4.61
N SER A 252 -18.07 -22.43 -3.43
CA SER A 252 -18.51 -23.02 -2.16
C SER A 252 -18.87 -21.97 -1.13
N LEU A 253 -20.18 -21.77 -0.90
CA LEU A 253 -20.68 -20.83 0.12
C LEU A 253 -20.40 -21.35 1.53
N GLU A 254 -20.47 -22.67 1.73
CA GLU A 254 -20.17 -23.31 3.03
C GLU A 254 -18.72 -23.05 3.44
N ARG A 255 -17.78 -23.11 2.49
CA ARG A 255 -16.36 -22.82 2.73
C ARG A 255 -16.16 -21.38 3.20
N MET A 256 -16.80 -20.42 2.54
CA MET A 256 -16.74 -19.01 2.92
C MET A 256 -17.39 -18.75 4.30
N VAL A 257 -18.57 -19.32 4.55
CA VAL A 257 -19.25 -19.21 5.86
C VAL A 257 -18.41 -19.84 6.96
N ARG A 258 -17.75 -20.98 6.71
CA ARG A 258 -16.87 -21.64 7.69
C ARG A 258 -15.75 -20.71 8.13
N VAL A 259 -15.07 -20.08 7.18
CA VAL A 259 -13.97 -19.14 7.47
C VAL A 259 -14.46 -17.94 8.28
N LEU A 260 -15.59 -17.34 7.90
CA LEU A 260 -16.15 -16.19 8.62
C LEU A 260 -16.71 -16.56 10.02
N SER A 261 -17.21 -17.78 10.19
CA SER A 261 -17.80 -18.23 11.45
C SER A 261 -16.74 -18.71 12.44
N TYR A 262 -15.70 -19.40 11.98
CA TYR A 262 -14.68 -20.02 12.85
C TYR A 262 -13.56 -19.05 13.23
N GLU A 263 -13.30 -18.03 12.42
CA GLU A 263 -12.23 -17.06 12.66
C GLU A 263 -12.79 -15.66 12.94
N PRO A 264 -12.94 -15.25 14.22
CA PRO A 264 -13.58 -13.97 14.60
C PRO A 264 -12.88 -12.72 14.05
N LEU A 265 -11.60 -12.85 13.67
CA LEU A 265 -10.81 -11.77 13.10
C LEU A 265 -11.15 -11.53 11.62
N VAL A 266 -11.68 -12.52 10.90
CA VAL A 266 -11.99 -12.37 9.47
C VAL A 266 -13.25 -11.50 9.30
N ALA A 267 -13.08 -10.37 8.62
CA ALA A 267 -14.17 -9.47 8.25
C ALA A 267 -14.73 -9.78 6.87
N PHE A 268 -13.85 -10.12 5.92
CA PHE A 268 -14.21 -10.44 4.54
C PHE A 268 -13.48 -11.69 4.08
N VAL A 269 -14.18 -12.55 3.34
CA VAL A 269 -13.59 -13.69 2.67
C VAL A 269 -13.93 -13.64 1.18
N GLY A 270 -12.94 -13.87 0.32
CA GLY A 270 -13.09 -14.00 -1.12
C GLY A 270 -12.58 -15.35 -1.59
N GLY A 271 -12.47 -15.50 -2.90
CA GLY A 271 -11.85 -16.65 -3.54
C GLY A 271 -10.96 -16.25 -4.71
N ALA A 272 -10.39 -17.25 -5.35
CA ALA A 272 -9.78 -17.06 -6.66
C ALA A 272 -10.84 -16.65 -7.69
N HIS A 273 -10.40 -16.12 -8.82
CA HIS A 273 -11.29 -15.86 -9.94
C HIS A 273 -10.63 -16.16 -11.28
N ARG A 274 -11.47 -16.51 -12.25
CA ARG A 274 -11.04 -16.85 -13.60
C ARG A 274 -11.84 -16.05 -14.62
N ASN A 275 -11.16 -15.44 -15.58
CA ASN A 275 -11.80 -14.63 -16.61
C ASN A 275 -12.14 -15.39 -17.89
N LEU A 276 -12.84 -14.72 -18.81
CA LEU A 276 -13.24 -15.33 -20.09
C LEU A 276 -12.06 -15.65 -21.02
N ALA A 277 -10.91 -15.01 -20.83
CA ALA A 277 -9.66 -15.37 -21.50
C ALA A 277 -8.97 -16.60 -20.86
N GLY A 278 -9.51 -17.08 -19.75
CA GLY A 278 -8.98 -18.21 -19.00
C GLY A 278 -7.83 -17.88 -18.06
N HIS A 279 -7.54 -16.60 -17.83
CA HIS A 279 -6.58 -16.19 -16.81
C HIS A 279 -7.17 -16.41 -15.43
N TRP A 280 -6.40 -17.10 -14.58
CA TRP A 280 -6.72 -17.36 -13.18
C TRP A 280 -5.93 -16.41 -12.30
N ASP A 281 -6.58 -15.84 -11.29
CA ASP A 281 -5.97 -14.99 -10.28
C ASP A 281 -6.41 -15.43 -8.88
N ILE A 282 -5.49 -15.30 -7.93
CA ILE A 282 -5.67 -15.75 -6.55
C ILE A 282 -6.64 -14.87 -5.74
N GLY A 283 -7.05 -13.73 -6.28
CA GLY A 283 -8.00 -12.79 -5.69
C GLY A 283 -7.48 -12.01 -4.48
N CYS A 284 -6.17 -12.09 -4.21
CA CYS A 284 -5.54 -11.57 -3.00
C CYS A 284 -4.47 -10.53 -3.32
N GLU A 285 -4.69 -9.29 -2.88
CA GLU A 285 -3.75 -8.19 -3.07
C GLU A 285 -3.29 -7.61 -1.72
N GLN A 286 -2.01 -7.28 -1.63
CA GLN A 286 -1.43 -6.43 -0.58
C GLN A 286 -1.49 -4.97 -0.99
N ALA A 287 -1.87 -4.09 -0.07
CA ALA A 287 -2.06 -2.68 -0.33
C ALA A 287 -1.20 -1.83 0.61
N SER A 288 -0.40 -0.92 0.05
CA SER A 288 0.35 0.07 0.81
C SER A 288 -0.05 1.48 0.38
N TYR A 289 0.06 2.43 1.31
CA TYR A 289 -0.13 3.84 1.01
C TYR A 289 0.99 4.66 1.60
N LYS A 290 1.85 5.16 0.72
CA LYS A 290 3.05 5.90 1.11
C LYS A 290 3.27 7.03 0.13
N ASN A 291 3.64 8.19 0.65
CA ASN A 291 3.89 9.40 -0.10
C ASN A 291 2.79 9.66 -1.16
N LEU A 292 1.53 9.68 -0.73
CA LEU A 292 0.36 9.90 -1.59
C LEU A 292 0.19 8.85 -2.72
N THR A 293 0.88 7.72 -2.68
CA THR A 293 0.72 6.60 -3.61
C THR A 293 -0.01 5.47 -2.94
N ALA A 294 -1.09 4.97 -3.54
CA ALA A 294 -1.68 3.68 -3.19
C ALA A 294 -1.13 2.61 -4.14
N THR A 295 -0.47 1.60 -3.59
CA THR A 295 0.12 0.51 -4.36
C THR A 295 -0.56 -0.79 -4.01
N TYR A 296 -0.99 -1.53 -5.03
CA TYR A 296 -1.58 -2.86 -4.94
C TYR A 296 -0.62 -3.86 -5.57
N MET A 297 -0.32 -4.94 -4.87
CA MET A 297 0.55 -6.01 -5.33
C MET A 297 -0.15 -7.35 -5.14
N GLY A 298 -0.22 -8.16 -6.20
CA GLY A 298 -0.75 -9.52 -6.09
C GLY A 298 0.11 -10.35 -5.13
N GLY A 299 -0.54 -11.10 -4.22
CA GLY A 299 0.11 -11.99 -3.29
C GLY A 299 -0.32 -11.83 -1.83
N TYR A 300 0.30 -12.62 -0.96
CA TYR A 300 -0.04 -12.72 0.46
C TYR A 300 1.17 -12.88 1.35
N TYR A 301 1.09 -12.36 2.58
CA TYR A 301 2.16 -12.48 3.59
C TYR A 301 2.03 -13.71 4.48
N ARG A 302 0.80 -14.23 4.66
CA ARG A 302 0.52 -15.40 5.50
C ARG A 302 -0.76 -16.09 5.06
N SER A 303 -0.90 -17.35 5.48
CA SER A 303 -2.09 -18.16 5.30
C SER A 303 -2.59 -18.76 6.61
N PHE A 304 -3.83 -19.22 6.62
CA PHE A 304 -4.45 -20.03 7.67
C PHE A 304 -5.60 -20.82 7.03
N ASN A 305 -5.84 -22.06 7.49
CA ASN A 305 -6.91 -22.92 6.96
C ASN A 305 -6.99 -22.86 5.42
N GLU A 306 -5.85 -23.02 4.73
CA GLU A 306 -5.74 -22.97 3.25
C GLU A 306 -6.17 -21.64 2.58
N CYS A 307 -6.55 -20.63 3.36
CA CYS A 307 -6.84 -19.27 2.91
C CYS A 307 -5.66 -18.33 3.15
N LEU A 308 -5.65 -17.22 2.44
CA LEU A 308 -4.54 -16.28 2.31
C LEU A 308 -4.96 -14.93 2.86
N VAL A 309 -4.13 -14.27 3.65
CA VAL A 309 -4.47 -12.98 4.24
C VAL A 309 -4.10 -11.84 3.30
N CYS A 310 -5.09 -10.99 3.01
CA CYS A 310 -5.04 -9.93 2.01
C CYS A 310 -5.35 -8.58 2.65
N ASP A 311 -4.92 -7.49 2.01
CA ASP A 311 -5.41 -6.15 2.31
C ASP A 311 -6.63 -5.79 1.45
N PHE A 312 -6.71 -6.36 0.24
CA PHE A 312 -7.77 -6.10 -0.73
C PHE A 312 -8.14 -7.40 -1.48
N LEU A 313 -9.42 -7.57 -1.79
CA LEU A 313 -9.96 -8.64 -2.62
C LEU A 313 -10.48 -8.06 -3.93
N SER A 314 -9.97 -8.56 -5.05
CA SER A 314 -10.29 -8.07 -6.40
C SER A 314 -11.51 -8.74 -7.04
N GLY A 315 -11.98 -9.85 -6.48
CA GLY A 315 -13.14 -10.62 -6.94
C GLY A 315 -14.36 -10.52 -6.02
N PRO A 316 -15.34 -11.44 -6.17
CA PRO A 316 -16.48 -11.56 -5.28
C PRO A 316 -16.08 -11.75 -3.80
N ILE A 317 -16.84 -11.12 -2.90
CA ILE A 317 -16.55 -11.10 -1.47
C ILE A 317 -17.77 -11.48 -0.63
N MET A 318 -17.58 -12.34 0.36
CA MET A 318 -18.56 -12.63 1.39
C MET A 318 -18.17 -11.97 2.71
N THR A 319 -19.16 -11.49 3.44
CA THR A 319 -18.98 -10.92 4.78
C THR A 319 -20.20 -11.17 5.66
N LYS A 320 -20.04 -10.97 6.96
CA LYS A 320 -21.17 -10.86 7.89
C LYS A 320 -21.94 -9.58 7.55
N THR A 321 -23.25 -9.68 7.40
CA THR A 321 -24.11 -8.53 7.06
C THR A 321 -23.93 -7.38 8.06
N GLU A 322 -23.76 -7.70 9.35
CA GLU A 322 -23.46 -6.73 10.40
C GLU A 322 -22.12 -5.99 10.20
N MET A 323 -21.08 -6.67 9.71
CA MET A 323 -19.79 -6.03 9.42
C MET A 323 -19.93 -5.00 8.29
N LEU A 324 -20.65 -5.36 7.22
CA LEU A 324 -20.89 -4.45 6.10
C LEU A 324 -21.77 -3.27 6.51
N LYS A 325 -22.80 -3.49 7.34
CA LYS A 325 -23.63 -2.42 7.92
C LYS A 325 -22.84 -1.50 8.86
N LYS A 326 -21.89 -2.05 9.62
CA LYS A 326 -21.00 -1.28 10.51
C LYS A 326 -20.05 -0.40 9.71
N LEU A 327 -19.41 -0.93 8.67
CA LEU A 327 -18.52 -0.16 7.81
C LEU A 327 -19.27 0.83 6.93
N LYS A 328 -20.47 0.47 6.46
CA LYS A 328 -21.29 1.19 5.48
C LYS A 328 -20.60 1.33 4.11
N ILE A 329 -21.40 1.37 3.06
CA ILE A 329 -20.94 1.74 1.73
C ILE A 329 -21.00 3.26 1.61
N ASP A 330 -19.91 3.89 1.18
CA ASP A 330 -19.89 5.32 0.91
C ASP A 330 -20.51 5.60 -0.46
N THR A 331 -21.76 6.06 -0.44
CA THR A 331 -22.58 6.35 -1.62
C THR A 331 -22.10 7.56 -2.43
N SER A 332 -21.12 8.33 -1.93
CA SER A 332 -20.51 9.42 -2.69
C SER A 332 -19.57 8.91 -3.78
N LEU A 333 -19.02 7.71 -3.62
CA LEU A 333 -17.97 7.14 -4.47
C LEU A 333 -18.53 6.43 -5.71
N GLY A 334 -17.74 6.35 -6.78
CA GLY A 334 -18.02 5.53 -7.96
C GLY A 334 -17.41 4.13 -7.83
N GLU A 335 -16.60 3.75 -8.81
CA GLU A 335 -15.87 2.47 -8.87
C GLU A 335 -14.86 2.25 -7.73
N GLY A 336 -14.44 3.32 -7.04
CA GLY A 336 -13.54 3.23 -5.89
C GLY A 336 -14.19 2.72 -4.59
N VAL A 337 -15.47 2.33 -4.60
CA VAL A 337 -16.23 1.97 -3.40
C VAL A 337 -15.65 0.79 -2.62
N PHE A 338 -15.23 -0.29 -3.30
CA PHE A 338 -14.65 -1.44 -2.61
C PHE A 338 -13.23 -1.13 -2.12
N ARG A 339 -12.44 -0.37 -2.89
CA ARG A 339 -11.12 0.10 -2.45
C ARG A 339 -11.25 0.92 -1.17
N ASP A 340 -12.22 1.82 -1.09
CA ASP A 340 -12.55 2.58 0.11
C ASP A 340 -12.98 1.70 1.29
N LEU A 341 -13.80 0.67 1.04
CA LEU A 341 -14.26 -0.25 2.07
C LEU A 341 -13.09 -0.97 2.75
N PHE A 342 -12.20 -1.58 1.95
CA PHE A 342 -11.01 -2.27 2.46
C PHE A 342 -10.00 -1.30 3.09
N TRP A 343 -9.88 -0.10 2.53
CA TRP A 343 -9.05 0.96 3.09
C TRP A 343 -9.48 1.35 4.50
N ARG A 344 -10.78 1.60 4.69
CA ARG A 344 -11.36 1.92 6.00
C ARG A 344 -11.28 0.74 6.96
N LEU A 345 -11.46 -0.49 6.49
CA LEU A 345 -11.24 -1.68 7.32
C LEU A 345 -9.82 -1.68 7.90
N LYS A 346 -8.80 -1.54 7.05
CA LYS A 346 -7.38 -1.55 7.47
C LYS A 346 -7.05 -0.41 8.44
N LYS A 347 -7.62 0.78 8.21
CA LYS A 347 -7.35 1.98 9.02
C LYS A 347 -8.10 2.00 10.35
N ASP A 348 -9.40 1.70 10.29
CA ASP A 348 -10.32 1.93 11.40
C ASP A 348 -10.54 0.66 12.25
N MET A 349 -10.22 -0.52 11.72
CA MET A 349 -10.34 -1.83 12.39
C MET A 349 -9.09 -2.71 12.12
N PRO A 350 -7.88 -2.28 12.51
CA PRO A 350 -6.63 -2.97 12.19
C PRO A 350 -6.52 -4.38 12.77
N GLU A 351 -7.37 -4.75 13.74
CA GLU A 351 -7.46 -6.11 14.27
C GLU A 351 -8.20 -7.08 13.34
N LYS A 352 -8.99 -6.55 12.41
CA LYS A 352 -9.72 -7.35 11.43
C LYS A 352 -8.87 -7.66 10.22
N ILE A 353 -9.10 -8.84 9.67
CA ILE A 353 -8.38 -9.35 8.51
C ILE A 353 -9.33 -9.67 7.38
N THR A 354 -8.78 -9.59 6.17
CA THR A 354 -9.43 -10.05 4.95
C THR A 354 -8.72 -11.29 4.48
N ALA A 355 -9.45 -12.27 3.95
CA ALA A 355 -8.88 -13.52 3.45
C ALA A 355 -9.38 -13.90 2.06
N SER A 356 -8.55 -14.51 1.23
CA SER A 356 -8.95 -15.19 0.00
C SER A 356 -8.74 -16.69 0.16
N CYS A 357 -9.73 -17.52 -0.16
CA CYS A 357 -9.60 -18.98 -0.16
C CYS A 357 -9.53 -19.46 -1.61
N PRO A 358 -8.32 -19.74 -2.15
CA PRO A 358 -8.16 -19.97 -3.59
C PRO A 358 -8.82 -21.26 -4.12
N ASP A 359 -9.18 -22.17 -3.23
CA ASP A 359 -9.97 -23.37 -3.51
C ASP A 359 -11.43 -23.05 -3.87
N VAL A 360 -11.92 -21.87 -3.50
CA VAL A 360 -13.18 -21.31 -3.99
C VAL A 360 -12.87 -20.44 -5.19
N MET A 361 -13.46 -20.72 -6.35
CA MET A 361 -13.21 -19.95 -7.56
C MET A 361 -14.50 -19.38 -8.15
N PHE A 362 -14.44 -18.11 -8.53
CA PHE A 362 -15.52 -17.40 -9.23
C PHE A 362 -15.14 -17.15 -10.68
N ASN A 363 -16.04 -17.43 -11.63
CA ASN A 363 -15.82 -17.04 -13.03
C ASN A 363 -16.33 -15.60 -13.23
N THR A 364 -15.45 -14.64 -13.46
CA THR A 364 -15.79 -13.21 -13.56
C THR A 364 -15.18 -12.54 -14.78
N ASN A 365 -15.77 -11.45 -15.25
CA ASN A 365 -15.16 -10.66 -16.32
C ASN A 365 -15.18 -9.17 -15.93
N PRO A 366 -14.21 -8.71 -15.14
CA PRO A 366 -14.16 -7.32 -14.73
C PRO A 366 -14.01 -6.43 -15.97
N ARG A 367 -14.82 -5.37 -16.03
CA ARG A 367 -14.72 -4.34 -17.05
C ARG A 367 -13.48 -3.47 -16.81
N GLU A 368 -12.93 -2.92 -17.88
CA GLU A 368 -11.96 -1.84 -17.73
C GLU A 368 -12.65 -0.61 -17.13
N VAL A 369 -12.02 -0.04 -16.10
CA VAL A 369 -12.49 1.16 -15.43
C VAL A 369 -11.61 2.31 -15.86
N GLU A 370 -12.22 3.37 -16.38
CA GLU A 370 -11.56 4.61 -16.76
C GLU A 370 -10.99 5.34 -15.54
N ASP A 371 -9.90 6.09 -15.73
CA ASP A 371 -9.22 6.78 -14.62
C ASP A 371 -10.15 7.76 -13.87
N ILE A 372 -11.08 8.40 -14.61
CA ILE A 372 -12.04 9.39 -14.08
C ILE A 372 -12.95 8.79 -12.98
N GLU A 373 -13.27 7.49 -13.06
CA GLU A 373 -14.18 6.82 -12.13
C GLU A 373 -13.58 6.64 -10.73
N TYR A 374 -12.26 6.76 -10.61
CA TYR A 374 -11.55 6.70 -9.34
C TYR A 374 -11.24 8.07 -8.73
N VAL A 375 -11.54 9.19 -9.40
CA VAL A 375 -11.18 10.54 -8.94
C VAL A 375 -11.77 10.86 -7.56
N LEU A 376 -13.04 10.54 -7.32
CA LEU A 376 -13.66 10.79 -6.02
C LEU A 376 -13.00 9.97 -4.90
N PHE A 377 -12.65 8.72 -5.18
CA PHE A 377 -11.91 7.87 -4.24
C PHE A 377 -10.50 8.41 -3.98
N ALA A 378 -9.79 8.79 -5.05
CA ALA A 378 -8.45 9.33 -4.95
C ALA A 378 -8.44 10.64 -4.14
N ASN A 379 -9.35 11.56 -4.42
CA ASN A 379 -9.47 12.83 -3.69
C ASN A 379 -9.85 12.64 -2.23
N LYS A 380 -10.79 11.73 -1.92
CA LYS A 380 -11.20 11.41 -0.54
C LYS A 380 -10.00 10.98 0.32
N HIS A 381 -9.09 10.20 -0.24
CA HIS A 381 -7.93 9.67 0.48
C HIS A 381 -6.61 10.40 0.16
N MET A 382 -6.66 11.54 -0.56
CA MET A 382 -5.49 12.26 -1.08
C MET A 382 -4.46 11.34 -1.75
N ILE A 383 -4.94 10.45 -2.62
CA ILE A 383 -4.11 9.59 -3.46
C ILE A 383 -3.80 10.36 -4.74
N HIS A 384 -2.52 10.48 -5.07
CA HIS A 384 -2.02 11.14 -6.28
C HIS A 384 -1.49 10.14 -7.31
N ARG A 385 -1.31 8.88 -6.90
CA ARG A 385 -0.89 7.81 -7.79
C ARG A 385 -1.47 6.49 -7.29
N ILE A 386 -2.06 5.71 -8.19
CA ILE A 386 -2.44 4.32 -7.94
C ILE A 386 -1.54 3.44 -8.80
N VAL A 387 -0.87 2.48 -8.17
CA VAL A 387 -0.14 1.40 -8.87
C VAL A 387 -0.95 0.13 -8.66
N GLU A 388 -1.51 -0.42 -9.72
CA GLU A 388 -2.31 -1.65 -9.67
C GLU A 388 -1.43 -2.90 -9.69
N ALA A 389 -1.98 -4.04 -9.27
CA ALA A 389 -1.28 -5.33 -9.30
C ALA A 389 -0.86 -5.76 -10.73
N SER A 390 -1.56 -5.25 -11.75
CA SER A 390 -1.21 -5.42 -13.17
C SER A 390 0.03 -4.65 -13.61
N GLY A 391 0.54 -3.74 -12.77
CA GLY A 391 1.57 -2.76 -13.12
C GLY A 391 1.01 -1.49 -13.78
N ARG A 392 -0.30 -1.39 -14.01
CA ARG A 392 -0.92 -0.14 -14.50
C ARG A 392 -0.75 0.97 -13.47
N VAL A 393 -0.28 2.12 -13.94
CA VAL A 393 -0.14 3.33 -13.12
C VAL A 393 -1.20 4.33 -13.53
N ARG A 394 -1.97 4.81 -12.54
CA ARG A 394 -2.96 5.87 -12.70
C ARG A 394 -2.53 7.09 -11.90
N TRP A 395 -2.74 8.26 -12.48
CA TRP A 395 -2.29 9.53 -11.91
C TRP A 395 -3.48 10.36 -11.45
N TYR A 396 -3.36 10.93 -10.26
CA TYR A 396 -4.34 11.79 -9.64
C TYR A 396 -3.62 12.98 -9.00
N GLY A 397 -4.35 13.96 -8.47
CA GLY A 397 -3.72 15.13 -7.86
C GLY A 397 -3.38 16.19 -8.91
N CYS A 398 -2.10 16.39 -9.23
CA CYS A 398 -1.67 17.50 -10.09
C CYS A 398 -0.66 17.16 -11.19
N ARG A 399 -0.89 16.02 -11.85
CA ARG A 399 -0.17 15.62 -13.05
C ARG A 399 -0.56 16.54 -14.22
N HIS A 400 0.42 17.04 -14.99
CA HIS A 400 0.12 17.88 -16.15
C HIS A 400 -0.61 17.11 -17.26
N GLY A 401 -1.56 17.76 -17.94
CA GLY A 401 -2.27 17.20 -19.11
C GLY A 401 -3.51 16.35 -18.77
N LEU A 402 -3.89 16.21 -17.51
CA LEU A 402 -5.10 15.50 -17.09
C LEU A 402 -6.22 16.47 -16.71
N SER A 403 -7.45 16.20 -17.14
CA SER A 403 -8.59 17.11 -16.97
C SER A 403 -9.15 17.16 -15.55
N TYR A 404 -8.90 16.13 -14.75
CA TYR A 404 -9.44 15.94 -13.40
C TYR A 404 -8.41 16.20 -12.29
N THR A 405 -7.24 16.73 -12.66
CA THR A 405 -6.19 17.13 -11.72
C THR A 405 -6.30 18.61 -11.39
N THR A 406 -6.17 19.00 -10.12
CA THR A 406 -6.28 20.40 -9.69
C THR A 406 -5.05 20.88 -8.91
N PRO A 407 -4.61 22.14 -9.07
CA PRO A 407 -3.43 22.68 -8.37
C PRO A 407 -3.57 22.71 -6.85
N GLU A 408 -4.79 22.80 -6.31
CA GLU A 408 -5.05 22.86 -4.86
C GLU A 408 -4.59 21.59 -4.13
N LEU A 409 -4.46 20.48 -4.85
CA LEU A 409 -3.95 19.21 -4.34
C LEU A 409 -2.41 19.21 -4.24
N CYS A 410 -1.69 20.12 -4.92
CA CYS A 410 -0.22 20.20 -4.90
C CYS A 410 0.35 20.91 -3.65
N LYS A 411 0.14 20.37 -2.45
CA LYS A 411 0.73 20.99 -1.25
C LYS A 411 2.25 20.83 -1.25
N ARG A 412 2.96 21.95 -1.13
CA ARG A 412 4.41 22.02 -0.90
C ARG A 412 4.66 22.77 0.40
N GLY A 413 5.64 22.34 1.19
CA GLY A 413 5.96 23.01 2.44
C GLY A 413 7.00 22.28 3.27
N LYS A 414 7.47 22.93 4.34
CA LYS A 414 8.39 22.31 5.30
C LYS A 414 7.75 21.08 5.94
N GLY A 415 8.51 20.00 6.07
CA GLY A 415 8.06 18.72 6.58
C GLY A 415 7.11 17.94 5.65
N VAL A 416 6.84 18.46 4.44
CA VAL A 416 5.90 17.86 3.47
C VAL A 416 6.64 17.42 2.21
N GLY A 417 6.47 16.16 1.85
CA GLY A 417 6.97 15.56 0.64
C GLY A 417 6.22 16.03 -0.60
N LEU A 418 6.92 16.11 -1.72
CA LEU A 418 6.37 16.26 -3.04
C LEU A 418 5.51 15.06 -3.38
N SER A 419 4.35 15.35 -3.96
CA SER A 419 3.52 14.29 -4.50
C SER A 419 4.20 13.58 -5.68
N PRO A 420 3.93 12.29 -5.90
CA PRO A 420 4.45 11.54 -7.04
C PRO A 420 4.22 12.24 -8.38
N ALA A 421 3.02 12.81 -8.58
CA ALA A 421 2.68 13.52 -9.81
C ALA A 421 3.59 14.73 -10.05
N GLU A 422 3.91 15.45 -8.98
CA GLU A 422 4.80 16.62 -9.03
C GLU A 422 6.25 16.23 -9.27
N MET A 423 6.68 15.10 -8.72
CA MET A 423 8.00 14.55 -9.00
C MET A 423 8.15 14.18 -10.47
N GLU A 424 7.16 13.53 -11.07
CA GLU A 424 7.17 13.24 -12.51
C GLU A 424 7.12 14.50 -13.37
N ASN A 425 6.34 15.53 -12.98
CA ASN A 425 6.32 16.80 -13.71
C ASN A 425 7.71 17.46 -13.79
N LEU A 426 8.48 17.43 -12.70
CA LEU A 426 9.87 17.94 -12.69
C LEU A 426 10.81 17.05 -13.50
N VAL A 427 10.68 15.74 -13.37
CA VAL A 427 11.49 14.77 -14.09
C VAL A 427 11.28 14.87 -15.60
N ASP A 428 10.06 15.08 -16.08
CA ASP A 428 9.75 15.17 -17.50
C ASP A 428 10.47 16.35 -18.19
N VAL A 429 10.46 17.53 -17.56
CA VAL A 429 11.15 18.70 -18.11
C VAL A 429 12.67 18.50 -18.11
N ILE A 430 13.23 17.85 -17.10
CA ILE A 430 14.67 17.52 -17.04
C ILE A 430 15.04 16.52 -18.13
N LYS A 431 14.27 15.43 -18.26
CA LYS A 431 14.47 14.41 -19.30
C LYS A 431 14.37 15.03 -20.69
N PHE A 432 13.36 15.85 -20.94
CA PHE A 432 13.19 16.57 -22.19
C PHE A 432 14.41 17.43 -22.52
N PHE A 433 14.86 18.24 -21.56
CA PHE A 433 15.97 19.16 -21.77
C PHE A 433 17.30 18.43 -22.02
N LEU A 434 17.59 17.37 -21.26
CA LEU A 434 18.80 16.56 -21.48
C LEU A 434 18.81 15.89 -22.86
N ARG A 435 17.66 15.38 -23.32
CA ARG A 435 17.54 14.86 -24.71
C ARG A 435 17.75 15.98 -25.72
N ALA A 436 17.16 17.16 -25.49
CA ALA A 436 17.33 18.30 -26.39
C ALA A 436 18.80 18.77 -26.49
N CYS A 437 19.55 18.73 -25.40
CA CYS A 437 21.00 18.96 -25.44
C CYS A 437 21.72 17.91 -26.28
N GLU A 438 21.44 16.62 -26.02
CA GLU A 438 22.07 15.50 -26.73
C GLU A 438 21.82 15.57 -28.24
N ASP A 439 20.57 15.83 -28.66
CA ASP A 439 20.19 16.00 -30.07
C ASP A 439 20.93 17.18 -30.74
N ALA A 440 21.23 18.23 -29.97
CA ALA A 440 21.92 19.42 -30.47
C ALA A 440 23.45 19.32 -30.39
N GLY A 441 23.97 18.17 -29.94
CA GLY A 441 25.41 17.94 -29.77
C GLY A 441 26.03 18.70 -28.58
N ALA A 442 25.21 19.24 -27.67
CA ALA A 442 25.67 19.92 -26.46
C ALA A 442 25.89 18.92 -25.31
N PHE A 443 26.88 19.17 -24.47
CA PHE A 443 27.12 18.38 -23.28
C PHE A 443 26.29 18.90 -22.11
N CYS A 444 25.29 18.12 -21.69
CA CYS A 444 24.51 18.36 -20.49
C CYS A 444 24.49 17.11 -19.59
N GLU A 445 24.60 17.30 -18.28
CA GLU A 445 24.56 16.22 -17.28
C GLU A 445 23.82 16.65 -16.00
N LEU A 446 23.22 15.69 -15.28
CA LEU A 446 22.55 15.98 -13.99
C LEU A 446 23.54 16.59 -12.98
N TYR A 447 23.04 17.50 -12.15
CA TYR A 447 23.87 18.19 -11.17
C TYR A 447 23.18 18.28 -9.79
N SER A 448 23.96 18.59 -8.74
CA SER A 448 23.46 19.00 -7.41
C SER A 448 22.35 18.09 -6.84
N GLY A 449 21.23 18.65 -6.36
CA GLY A 449 20.11 17.96 -5.71
C GLY A 449 19.46 16.90 -6.62
N THR A 450 19.39 17.20 -7.92
CA THR A 450 18.86 16.27 -8.91
C THR A 450 19.76 15.05 -9.11
N LEU A 451 21.09 15.24 -9.12
CA LEU A 451 22.04 14.13 -9.24
C LEU A 451 21.96 13.18 -8.03
N ILE A 452 21.90 13.72 -6.81
CA ILE A 452 21.75 12.89 -5.61
C ILE A 452 20.40 12.16 -5.59
N GLY A 453 19.33 12.79 -6.07
CA GLY A 453 18.03 12.14 -6.28
C GLY A 453 18.15 10.92 -7.20
N ALA A 454 18.82 11.08 -8.34
CA ALA A 454 19.00 10.00 -9.30
C ALA A 454 19.82 8.85 -8.73
N VAL A 455 20.90 9.15 -8.00
CA VAL A 455 21.75 8.14 -7.34
C VAL A 455 21.00 7.39 -6.23
N LYS A 456 20.15 8.08 -5.46
CA LYS A 456 19.44 7.47 -4.31
C LYS A 456 18.19 6.70 -4.69
N PHE A 457 17.43 7.22 -5.66
CA PHE A 457 16.06 6.80 -5.92
C PHE A 457 15.80 6.34 -7.36
N ASN A 458 16.80 6.41 -8.25
CA ASN A 458 16.57 6.38 -9.70
C ASN A 458 15.47 7.38 -10.11
N GLY A 459 15.43 8.55 -9.46
CA GLY A 459 14.35 9.53 -9.55
C GLY A 459 14.82 10.90 -9.05
N ILE A 460 13.94 11.69 -8.46
CA ILE A 460 14.31 12.92 -7.76
C ILE A 460 14.11 12.76 -6.25
N LEU A 461 14.65 13.69 -5.46
CA LEU A 461 14.38 13.73 -4.03
C LEU A 461 12.89 14.08 -3.80
N PRO A 462 12.13 13.30 -3.00
CA PRO A 462 10.72 13.60 -2.68
C PRO A 462 10.50 14.86 -1.87
N TRP A 463 11.52 15.68 -1.63
CA TRP A 463 11.45 16.91 -0.85
C TRP A 463 12.22 18.05 -1.50
N ASP A 464 12.59 17.87 -2.77
CA ASP A 464 13.22 18.92 -3.53
C ASP A 464 12.27 20.09 -3.78
N ILE A 465 12.82 21.21 -4.26
CA ILE A 465 12.02 22.39 -4.62
C ILE A 465 12.37 22.97 -5.99
N ASP A 466 13.46 22.52 -6.59
CA ASP A 466 13.94 22.85 -7.93
C ASP A 466 14.66 21.64 -8.55
N GLY A 467 15.06 21.77 -9.81
CA GLY A 467 15.96 20.85 -10.48
C GLY A 467 17.28 21.53 -10.84
N ASP A 468 18.33 20.74 -11.04
CA ASP A 468 19.66 21.21 -11.39
C ASP A 468 20.25 20.37 -12.55
N VAL A 469 20.65 21.06 -13.62
CA VAL A 469 21.40 20.50 -14.75
C VAL A 469 22.67 21.32 -14.93
N SER A 470 23.73 20.68 -15.39
CA SER A 470 24.96 21.35 -15.80
C SER A 470 25.22 21.18 -17.29
N PHE A 471 25.87 22.16 -17.90
CA PHE A 471 26.31 22.11 -19.30
C PHE A 471 27.71 22.71 -19.46
N VAL A 472 28.36 22.52 -20.60
CA VAL A 472 29.65 23.17 -20.91
C VAL A 472 29.40 24.61 -21.36
N SER A 473 30.03 25.61 -20.71
CA SER A 473 29.84 27.04 -21.02
C SER A 473 30.11 27.39 -22.49
N ALA A 474 31.02 26.67 -23.16
CA ALA A 474 31.27 26.82 -24.59
C ALA A 474 30.03 26.51 -25.46
N ASP A 475 29.14 25.64 -24.98
CA ASP A 475 27.88 25.28 -25.65
C ASP A 475 26.75 26.29 -25.39
N PHE A 476 27.01 27.43 -24.72
CA PHE A 476 25.97 28.40 -24.35
C PHE A 476 25.10 28.82 -25.54
N THR A 477 25.71 29.11 -26.69
CA THR A 477 24.97 29.53 -27.89
C THR A 477 24.16 28.38 -28.52
N VAL A 478 24.60 27.13 -28.33
CA VAL A 478 23.84 25.93 -28.74
C VAL A 478 22.62 25.77 -27.84
N ILE A 479 22.79 25.89 -26.52
CA ILE A 479 21.69 25.83 -25.56
C ILE A 479 20.70 26.97 -25.77
N GLU A 480 21.17 28.19 -26.04
CA GLU A 480 20.29 29.32 -26.33
C GLU A 480 19.40 29.08 -27.57
N LYS A 481 19.91 28.40 -28.59
CA LYS A 481 19.12 28.03 -29.78
C LYS A 481 18.02 27.01 -29.47
N LEU A 482 18.07 26.32 -28.32
CA LEU A 482 17.00 25.42 -27.90
C LEU A 482 15.74 26.15 -27.42
N LYS A 483 15.77 27.48 -27.21
CA LYS A 483 14.63 28.27 -26.73
C LYS A 483 13.32 27.96 -27.46
N GLU A 484 13.32 27.92 -28.79
CA GLU A 484 12.12 27.61 -29.58
C GLU A 484 11.67 26.15 -29.41
N LYS A 485 12.61 25.18 -29.39
CA LYS A 485 12.28 23.76 -29.15
C LYS A 485 11.66 23.57 -27.75
N VAL A 486 12.21 24.24 -26.75
CA VAL A 486 11.71 24.24 -25.36
C VAL A 486 10.32 24.87 -25.27
N LYS A 487 10.13 26.01 -25.94
CA LYS A 487 8.82 26.69 -26.02
C LYS A 487 7.75 25.84 -26.68
N ASN A 488 8.08 25.16 -27.78
CA ASN A 488 7.16 24.26 -28.47
C ASN A 488 6.77 23.04 -27.64
N ALA A 489 7.59 22.67 -26.64
CA ALA A 489 7.27 21.63 -25.67
C ALA A 489 6.46 22.14 -24.45
N GLY A 490 6.07 23.43 -24.43
CA GLY A 490 5.28 24.02 -23.36
C GLY A 490 6.09 24.53 -22.15
N TYR A 491 7.41 24.67 -22.30
CA TYR A 491 8.32 25.17 -21.27
C TYR A 491 8.92 26.53 -21.67
N SER A 492 9.65 27.20 -20.78
CA SER A 492 10.43 28.39 -21.15
C SER A 492 11.90 28.26 -20.76
N LEU A 493 12.78 28.88 -21.54
CA LEU A 493 14.23 28.88 -21.29
C LEU A 493 14.75 30.32 -21.36
N ASP A 494 15.14 30.86 -20.22
CA ASP A 494 15.62 32.23 -20.11
C ASP A 494 17.10 32.27 -19.73
N VAL A 495 17.83 33.24 -20.29
CA VAL A 495 19.20 33.53 -19.83
C VAL A 495 19.10 34.12 -18.43
N GLY A 496 19.76 33.48 -17.46
CA GLY A 496 19.74 33.91 -16.08
C GLY A 496 20.82 34.95 -15.76
N TYR A 497 20.56 35.75 -14.72
CA TYR A 497 21.40 36.86 -14.25
C TYR A 497 22.85 36.47 -13.85
N GLY A 498 23.13 35.18 -13.65
CA GLY A 498 24.46 34.66 -13.33
C GLY A 498 25.40 34.45 -14.53
N THR A 499 24.96 34.75 -15.76
CA THR A 499 25.79 34.57 -16.96
C THR A 499 26.95 35.57 -16.98
N LYS A 500 28.19 35.09 -17.08
CA LYS A 500 29.39 35.92 -17.17
C LYS A 500 30.01 35.80 -18.55
N ILE A 501 30.27 36.96 -19.16
CA ILE A 501 30.94 37.10 -20.44
C ILE A 501 32.31 37.73 -20.19
N ASP A 502 33.37 37.09 -20.68
CA ASP A 502 34.72 37.66 -20.72
C ASP A 502 35.22 37.66 -22.17
N LYS A 503 35.71 38.81 -22.64
CA LYS A 503 36.20 39.02 -24.01
C LYS A 503 35.25 38.50 -25.12
N GLY A 504 33.94 38.67 -24.92
CA GLY A 504 32.91 38.24 -25.88
C GLY A 504 32.58 36.74 -25.84
N GLN A 505 33.20 35.97 -24.94
CA GLN A 505 32.90 34.56 -24.73
C GLN A 505 32.21 34.34 -23.38
N VAL A 506 31.26 33.41 -23.35
CA VAL A 506 30.60 33.03 -22.10
C VAL A 506 31.54 32.12 -21.31
N VAL A 507 32.07 32.63 -20.20
CA VAL A 507 32.96 31.88 -19.31
C VAL A 507 32.20 31.17 -18.19
N SER A 508 30.99 31.62 -17.88
CA SER A 508 30.06 30.98 -16.94
C SER A 508 28.66 31.21 -17.45
N GLY A 509 28.06 30.22 -18.10
CA GLY A 509 26.69 30.30 -18.59
C GLY A 509 25.67 30.02 -17.50
N TYR A 510 24.48 30.63 -17.57
CA TYR A 510 23.38 30.25 -16.69
C TYR A 510 22.05 30.44 -17.42
N PHE A 511 21.24 29.38 -17.45
CA PHE A 511 19.86 29.44 -17.91
C PHE A 511 18.91 29.03 -16.80
N LYS A 512 17.68 29.54 -16.90
CA LYS A 512 16.55 29.08 -16.11
C LYS A 512 15.54 28.42 -17.04
N LEU A 513 15.30 27.15 -16.81
CA LEU A 513 14.28 26.38 -17.49
C LEU A 513 13.04 26.34 -16.59
N TYR A 514 11.89 26.79 -17.08
CA TYR A 514 10.67 26.87 -16.29
C TYR A 514 9.55 26.01 -16.87
N THR A 515 8.74 25.50 -15.96
CA THR A 515 7.36 25.08 -16.21
C THR A 515 6.43 25.98 -15.39
N THR A 516 5.12 25.75 -15.45
CA THR A 516 4.15 26.45 -14.60
C THR A 516 4.50 26.36 -13.11
N ASN A 517 5.02 25.21 -12.66
CA ASN A 517 5.20 24.91 -11.24
C ASN A 517 6.66 24.65 -10.84
N TRP A 518 7.58 24.55 -11.81
CA TRP A 518 8.96 24.14 -11.57
C TRP A 518 9.97 25.10 -12.18
N LYS A 519 11.10 25.20 -11.50
CA LYS A 519 12.30 25.87 -11.97
C LYS A 519 13.42 24.84 -11.99
N VAL A 520 14.11 24.74 -13.11
CA VAL A 520 15.34 23.97 -13.28
C VAL A 520 16.47 24.96 -13.56
N ASP A 521 17.48 24.95 -12.69
CA ASP A 521 18.69 25.74 -12.84
C ASP A 521 19.68 25.01 -13.75
N VAL A 522 20.08 25.66 -14.83
CA VAL A 522 20.98 25.09 -15.84
C VAL A 522 22.31 25.85 -15.80
N TRP A 523 23.31 25.22 -15.19
CA TRP A 523 24.60 25.84 -14.84
C TRP A 523 25.71 25.50 -15.84
N GLY A 524 26.36 26.53 -16.38
CA GLY A 524 27.49 26.38 -17.30
C GLY A 524 28.81 26.24 -16.54
N TYR A 525 29.59 25.22 -16.89
CA TYR A 525 30.94 24.97 -16.38
C TYR A 525 31.95 24.96 -17.52
N VAL A 526 33.22 25.27 -17.20
CA VAL A 526 34.30 25.29 -18.20
C VAL A 526 34.48 23.92 -18.88
N ALA A 527 34.30 22.84 -18.12
CA ALA A 527 34.33 21.48 -18.63
C ALA A 527 33.41 20.59 -17.77
N LEU A 528 32.90 19.53 -18.38
CA LEU A 528 32.17 18.47 -17.71
C LEU A 528 32.93 17.15 -17.82
N THR A 529 32.76 16.25 -16.85
CA THR A 529 33.44 14.95 -16.90
C THR A 529 32.93 14.09 -18.06
N SER A 530 31.65 14.19 -18.40
CA SER A 530 31.08 13.53 -19.59
C SER A 530 31.70 14.00 -20.90
N GLN A 531 32.07 15.28 -21.01
CA GLN A 531 32.80 15.82 -22.17
C GLN A 531 34.22 15.25 -22.24
N ILE A 532 34.91 15.19 -21.09
CA ILE A 532 36.26 14.63 -20.99
C ILE A 532 36.27 13.13 -21.34
N ASP A 533 35.25 12.38 -20.93
CA ASP A 533 35.11 10.96 -21.29
C ASP A 533 35.03 10.79 -22.81
N VAL A 534 34.17 11.56 -23.49
CA VAL A 534 34.06 11.50 -24.96
C VAL A 534 35.36 11.89 -25.64
N ALA A 535 36.03 12.96 -25.18
CA ALA A 535 37.32 13.39 -25.72
C ALA A 535 38.42 12.32 -25.58
N ASN A 536 38.31 11.45 -24.57
CA ASN A 536 39.20 10.31 -24.34
C ASN A 536 38.74 9.01 -25.02
N GLY A 537 37.73 9.05 -25.88
CA GLY A 537 37.18 7.86 -26.55
C GLY A 537 36.40 6.91 -25.63
N ARG A 538 35.93 7.40 -24.47
CA ARG A 538 35.13 6.62 -23.52
C ARG A 538 33.64 6.89 -23.70
N VAL A 539 32.83 5.89 -23.37
CA VAL A 539 31.38 6.03 -23.32
C VAL A 539 31.01 6.84 -22.07
N ARG A 540 30.10 7.81 -22.22
CA ARG A 540 29.58 8.61 -21.12
C ARG A 540 28.85 7.74 -20.09
N THR A 541 29.06 8.02 -18.81
CA THR A 541 28.27 7.41 -17.73
C THR A 541 26.81 7.88 -17.80
N LYS A 542 25.87 6.94 -17.65
CA LYS A 542 24.44 7.22 -17.54
C LYS A 542 23.86 6.64 -16.24
N VAL A 543 22.84 7.30 -15.69
CA VAL A 543 22.04 6.79 -14.57
C VAL A 543 20.57 6.67 -14.99
N LEU A 544 19.82 5.77 -14.35
CA LEU A 544 18.39 5.68 -14.54
C LEU A 544 17.70 6.83 -13.78
N LEU A 545 16.96 7.67 -14.51
CA LEU A 545 16.10 8.71 -13.98
C LEU A 545 14.67 8.40 -14.42
N ALA A 546 13.86 7.84 -13.52
CA ALA A 546 12.47 7.47 -13.72
C ALA A 546 12.23 6.74 -15.06
N GLY A 547 12.95 5.64 -15.27
CA GLY A 547 12.82 4.81 -16.47
C GLY A 547 13.64 5.25 -17.69
N GLN A 548 14.36 6.37 -17.64
CA GLN A 548 15.22 6.81 -18.74
C GLN A 548 16.70 6.91 -18.33
N TRP A 549 17.60 6.39 -19.16
CA TRP A 549 19.04 6.60 -19.01
C TRP A 549 19.44 8.02 -19.41
N VAL A 550 20.01 8.78 -18.49
CA VAL A 550 20.44 10.17 -18.69
C VAL A 550 21.90 10.38 -18.33
N ASN A 551 22.56 11.34 -18.98
CA ASN A 551 23.98 11.64 -18.75
C ASN A 551 24.22 12.21 -17.35
N VAL A 552 25.31 11.75 -16.73
CA VAL A 552 25.77 12.15 -15.40
C VAL A 552 27.29 12.28 -15.40
N PRO A 553 27.90 12.86 -14.35
CA PRO A 553 29.34 12.83 -14.19
C PRO A 553 29.90 11.40 -14.23
N HIS A 554 31.18 11.24 -14.60
CA HIS A 554 31.86 9.95 -14.77
C HIS A 554 31.59 8.96 -13.62
N ASN A 555 31.71 9.42 -12.37
CA ASN A 555 31.36 8.66 -11.18
C ASN A 555 30.39 9.48 -10.31
N PRO A 556 29.06 9.31 -10.51
CA PRO A 556 28.06 10.15 -9.85
C PRO A 556 28.02 9.94 -8.32
N GLY A 557 28.28 8.72 -7.84
CA GLY A 557 28.34 8.42 -6.41
C GLY A 557 29.52 9.12 -5.73
N MET A 558 30.68 9.17 -6.37
CA MET A 558 31.84 9.91 -5.86
C MET A 558 31.58 11.41 -5.85
N VAL A 559 30.97 11.97 -6.90
CA VAL A 559 30.61 13.40 -6.96
C VAL A 559 29.68 13.77 -5.81
N VAL A 560 28.60 13.00 -5.59
CA VAL A 560 27.65 13.22 -4.50
C VAL A 560 28.34 13.12 -3.13
N ARG A 561 29.14 12.08 -2.90
CA ARG A 561 29.89 11.89 -1.64
C ARG A 561 30.84 13.06 -1.35
N ASN A 562 31.61 13.50 -2.33
CA ASN A 562 32.58 14.57 -2.16
C ASN A 562 31.92 15.94 -2.03
N ARG A 563 30.77 16.15 -2.69
CA ARG A 563 30.02 17.40 -2.64
C ARG A 563 29.31 17.62 -1.29
N TYR A 564 28.65 16.59 -0.77
CA TYR A 564 27.75 16.71 0.38
C TYR A 564 28.31 16.13 1.68
N GLY A 565 29.38 15.33 1.62
CA GLY A 565 30.10 14.86 2.79
C GLY A 565 29.52 13.60 3.44
N ALA A 566 29.88 13.39 4.72
CA ALA A 566 29.50 12.22 5.49
C ALA A 566 27.97 12.12 5.64
N GLY A 567 27.43 10.89 5.54
CA GLY A 567 25.99 10.66 5.69
C GLY A 567 25.13 11.14 4.51
N THR A 568 25.71 11.48 3.34
CA THR A 568 24.97 12.02 2.18
C THR A 568 23.73 11.21 1.75
N TYR A 569 23.71 9.89 1.98
CA TYR A 569 22.56 9.04 1.64
C TYR A 569 21.42 9.08 2.67
N LYS A 570 21.70 9.55 3.89
CA LYS A 570 20.65 9.94 4.84
C LYS A 570 19.83 11.09 4.27
N HIS A 571 18.65 11.26 4.82
CA HIS A 571 17.64 12.16 4.29
C HIS A 571 17.64 13.48 5.03
N GLN A 572 17.48 14.55 4.27
CA GLN A 572 17.28 15.90 4.77
C GLN A 572 16.57 16.71 3.71
N GLU A 573 15.63 17.54 4.13
CA GLU A 573 14.96 18.48 3.25
C GLU A 573 15.91 19.49 2.63
N HIS A 574 15.46 20.10 1.53
CA HIS A 574 16.23 21.13 0.82
C HIS A 574 16.74 22.24 1.76
N TRP A 575 17.96 22.75 1.53
CA TRP A 575 18.65 23.68 2.44
C TRP A 575 17.84 24.94 2.78
N ARG A 576 17.07 25.46 1.81
CA ARG A 576 16.16 26.61 2.02
C ARG A 576 15.08 26.31 3.06
N ARG A 577 14.61 25.06 3.16
CA ARG A 577 13.60 24.65 4.16
C ARG A 577 14.17 24.70 5.59
N HIS A 578 15.45 24.37 5.74
CA HIS A 578 16.21 24.51 6.98
C HIS A 578 16.72 25.94 7.26
N GLY A 579 16.34 26.94 6.43
CA GLY A 579 16.71 28.34 6.65
C GLY A 579 18.21 28.63 6.45
N ARG A 580 18.91 27.78 5.70
CA ARG A 580 20.34 27.98 5.38
C ARG A 580 20.47 29.08 4.31
N GLY A 581 21.63 29.74 4.27
CA GLY A 581 21.87 30.84 3.33
C GLY A 581 22.30 30.39 1.92
N SER A 582 22.79 29.16 1.76
CA SER A 582 23.33 28.67 0.49
C SER A 582 23.29 27.15 0.39
N SER A 583 23.20 26.62 -0.84
CA SER A 583 23.36 25.19 -1.16
C SER A 583 24.79 24.67 -0.95
N TRP A 584 25.75 25.58 -0.73
CA TRP A 584 27.16 25.25 -0.49
C TRP A 584 27.47 24.95 0.98
N MET A 585 26.51 25.09 1.89
CA MET A 585 26.69 24.78 3.30
C MET A 585 26.58 23.28 3.59
N PHE A 586 27.35 22.78 4.56
CA PHE A 586 27.35 21.36 4.94
C PHE A 586 26.04 20.91 5.56
N TYR A 587 25.40 19.92 4.96
CA TYR A 587 24.15 19.30 5.40
C TYR A 587 24.35 18.51 6.71
N ASP A 588 23.27 18.38 7.48
CA ASP A 588 23.23 17.56 8.69
C ASP A 588 22.09 16.54 8.54
N PRO A 589 22.32 15.45 7.80
CA PRO A 589 21.27 14.56 7.36
C PRO A 589 20.95 13.46 8.37
N GLY A 590 19.74 12.92 8.28
CA GLY A 590 19.23 11.90 9.20
C GLY A 590 17.97 12.31 9.95
N TRP A 591 17.32 13.41 9.57
CA TRP A 591 16.04 13.83 10.14
C TRP A 591 15.26 14.75 9.17
N PHE A 592 13.95 14.82 9.37
CA PHE A 592 13.03 15.70 8.63
C PHE A 592 12.43 16.78 9.53
N LEU A 593 12.10 17.94 8.98
CA LEU A 593 11.36 18.96 9.72
C LEU A 593 9.96 18.44 10.08
N LYS A 594 9.41 18.96 11.17
CA LYS A 594 8.06 18.59 11.61
C LYS A 594 7.02 18.94 10.57
N CYS A 595 6.15 17.97 10.28
CA CYS A 595 5.06 18.16 9.34
C CYS A 595 3.93 18.99 9.97
N PRO A 596 3.35 19.96 9.24
CA PRO A 596 2.20 20.73 9.72
C PRO A 596 0.89 19.92 9.76
N TYR A 597 0.87 18.69 9.23
CA TYR A 597 -0.32 17.83 9.14
C TYR A 597 -0.08 16.44 9.76
N PRO A 598 0.13 16.30 11.08
CA PRO A 598 0.53 15.04 11.70
C PRO A 598 -0.30 13.83 11.25
N GLY A 599 0.37 12.74 10.88
CA GLY A 599 -0.27 11.48 10.41
C GLY A 599 -0.74 11.49 8.95
N HIS A 600 -0.53 12.59 8.22
CA HIS A 600 -0.82 12.65 6.79
C HIS A 600 0.26 11.95 5.96
N SER A 601 -0.09 11.22 4.89
CA SER A 601 0.86 10.42 4.10
C SER A 601 1.95 11.21 3.38
N SER A 602 1.75 12.52 3.17
CA SER A 602 2.79 13.41 2.63
C SER A 602 3.79 13.90 3.68
N CYS A 603 3.57 13.64 4.98
CA CYS A 603 4.50 14.06 6.01
C CYS A 603 5.81 13.26 5.93
N LEU A 604 6.94 13.96 5.83
CA LEU A 604 8.24 13.30 5.72
C LEU A 604 8.70 12.72 7.07
N ASP A 605 8.35 13.38 8.17
CA ASP A 605 8.76 13.01 9.53
C ASP A 605 8.12 11.73 10.08
N GLN A 606 7.25 11.07 9.31
CA GLN A 606 6.73 9.73 9.61
C GLN A 606 7.56 8.60 8.96
N TYR A 607 8.43 8.94 8.01
CA TYR A 607 9.28 7.98 7.31
C TYR A 607 10.67 7.95 7.94
N PRO A 608 11.38 6.79 7.91
CA PRO A 608 12.79 6.73 8.23
C PRO A 608 13.57 7.76 7.40
N ALA A 609 14.49 8.46 8.06
CA ALA A 609 15.36 9.45 7.42
C ALA A 609 16.61 8.81 6.80
N ASP A 610 16.56 7.52 6.48
CA ASP A 610 17.59 6.75 5.80
C ASP A 610 16.95 5.61 4.99
N GLY A 611 17.69 5.03 4.03
CA GLY A 611 17.18 4.03 3.08
C GLY A 611 16.24 4.63 2.03
N ASN A 612 15.88 3.88 0.98
CA ASN A 612 15.00 4.40 -0.10
C ASN A 612 13.71 3.59 -0.31
N MET A 613 13.61 2.40 0.28
CA MET A 613 12.50 1.46 0.08
C MET A 613 11.14 2.03 0.53
N GLN A 614 11.13 2.94 1.49
CA GLN A 614 9.93 3.61 2.00
C GLN A 614 9.28 4.59 0.99
N PHE A 615 10.03 5.00 -0.04
CA PHE A 615 9.55 5.82 -1.15
C PHE A 615 9.41 5.02 -2.46
N SER A 616 9.65 3.71 -2.41
CA SER A 616 9.46 2.81 -3.55
C SER A 616 8.02 2.31 -3.64
N ASP A 617 7.64 1.80 -4.80
CA ASP A 617 6.32 1.20 -5.06
C ASP A 617 6.20 -0.21 -4.46
N TYR A 618 7.18 -0.64 -3.67
CA TYR A 618 7.11 -1.90 -2.96
C TYR A 618 6.12 -1.80 -1.80
N CYS A 619 5.29 -2.84 -1.62
CA CYS A 619 4.57 -3.07 -0.37
C CYS A 619 5.52 -3.81 0.58
N PRO A 620 6.17 -3.13 1.54
CA PRO A 620 6.99 -3.85 2.50
C PRO A 620 6.13 -4.66 3.46
N THR A 621 6.70 -5.81 3.84
CA THR A 621 6.24 -6.74 4.89
C THR A 621 6.25 -6.11 6.27
#